data_AF-A0A8X6U4B9-F1
#
_entry.id   AF-A0A8X6U4B9-F1
#
_cell.length_a   1.000
_cell.length_b   1.000
_cell.length_c   1.000
_cell.angle_alpha   90.00
_cell.angle_beta   90.00
_cell.angle_gamma   90.00
#
_symmetry.space_group_name_H-M   'P 1'
#
loop_
_entity.id
_entity.type
_entity.pdbx_description
1 polymer ?
#
loop_
_entity_poly.entity_id
_entity_poly.type
_entity_poly.pdbx_seq_one_letter_code
_entity_poly.pdbx_strand_id
1 'polypeptide(L)'
;MVTVWWSGSVVIHHSFMEPGQSITADVYCYRLDEMMRNLAIKQPKLVNRMTPIILLENARPYAARMTVSKLQELKLETLRHPSYLPDLTHTNYHFFQNLNNFYLEKNSIPHGVS
;
A
#
# COMPACT_ATOMS: atom_id res chain seq x y z
N MET A 1 -3.93 -1.04 11.57
CA MET A 1 -2.92 -0.68 10.54
C MET A 1 -3.64 -0.42 9.22
N VAL A 2 -3.18 0.51 8.40
CA VAL A 2 -3.75 0.74 7.05
C VAL A 2 -2.77 0.28 5.98
N THR A 3 -3.29 -0.32 4.92
CA THR A 3 -2.56 -0.70 3.71
C THR A 3 -3.12 0.07 2.54
N VAL A 4 -2.26 0.65 1.70
CA VAL A 4 -2.68 1.47 0.56
C VAL A 4 -1.83 1.12 -0.66
N TRP A 5 -2.52 0.95 -1.78
CA TRP A 5 -1.96 0.70 -3.09
C TRP A 5 -2.37 1.84 -4.01
N TRP A 6 -1.40 2.45 -4.67
CA TRP A 6 -1.63 3.64 -5.48
C TRP A 6 -0.64 3.69 -6.64
N SER A 7 -1.02 4.45 -7.65
CA SER A 7 -0.19 4.83 -8.79
C SER A 7 -0.07 6.36 -8.83
N GLY A 8 0.83 6.91 -9.64
CA GLY A 8 0.96 8.37 -9.80
C GLY A 8 -0.32 9.10 -10.23
N SER A 9 -1.38 8.39 -10.62
CA SER A 9 -2.66 8.99 -11.04
C SER A 9 -3.86 8.67 -10.14
N VAL A 10 -3.83 7.57 -9.36
CA VAL A 10 -5.01 7.16 -8.57
C VAL A 10 -4.66 6.21 -7.42
N VAL A 11 -5.46 6.25 -6.36
CA VAL A 11 -5.51 5.21 -5.34
C VAL A 11 -6.23 3.98 -5.92
N ILE A 12 -5.51 2.86 -5.98
CA ILE A 12 -5.99 1.60 -6.54
C ILE A 12 -6.85 0.89 -5.51
N HIS A 13 -6.30 0.60 -4.33
CA HIS A 13 -6.96 -0.12 -3.25
C HIS A 13 -6.44 0.36 -1.89
N HIS A 14 -7.30 0.34 -0.87
CA HIS A 14 -6.88 0.52 0.51
C HIS A 14 -7.68 -0.40 1.41
N SER A 15 -7.08 -0.82 2.51
CA SER A 15 -7.79 -1.54 3.55
C SER A 15 -7.26 -1.22 4.94
N PHE A 16 -8.17 -1.22 5.89
CA PHE A 16 -7.89 -1.16 7.31
C PHE A 16 -7.84 -2.58 7.89
N MET A 17 -6.89 -2.80 8.79
CA MET A 17 -6.83 -3.98 9.64
C MET A 17 -7.34 -3.62 11.03
N GLU A 18 -7.98 -4.59 11.68
CA GLU A 18 -8.44 -4.44 13.05
C GLU A 18 -7.25 -4.12 13.99
N PRO A 19 -7.50 -3.35 15.07
CA PRO A 19 -6.48 -3.09 16.08
C PRO A 19 -5.90 -4.40 16.66
N GLY A 20 -4.58 -4.45 16.82
CA GLY A 20 -3.88 -5.62 17.36
C GLY A 20 -3.60 -6.75 16.36
N GLN A 21 -4.15 -6.71 15.15
CA GLN A 21 -3.82 -7.69 14.11
C GLN A 21 -2.49 -7.36 13.42
N SER A 22 -1.68 -8.41 13.19
CA SER A 22 -0.45 -8.33 12.41
C SER A 22 -0.69 -8.79 10.98
N ILE A 23 0.00 -8.19 10.00
CA ILE A 23 -0.10 -8.63 8.61
C ILE A 23 0.70 -9.93 8.42
N THR A 24 -0.03 -11.02 8.27
CA THR A 24 0.53 -12.33 7.94
C THR A 24 0.69 -12.45 6.42
N ALA A 25 1.46 -13.45 5.99
CA ALA A 25 1.68 -13.67 4.56
C ALA A 25 0.39 -14.04 3.81
N ASP A 26 -0.52 -14.79 4.45
CA ASP A 26 -1.82 -15.18 3.87
C ASP A 26 -2.75 -13.98 3.67
N VAL A 27 -2.91 -13.14 4.71
CA VAL A 27 -3.66 -11.89 4.62
C VAL A 27 -3.07 -11.02 3.52
N TYR A 28 -1.74 -10.91 3.43
CA TYR A 28 -1.10 -10.12 2.39
C TYR A 28 -1.35 -10.66 0.98
N CYS A 29 -1.28 -11.98 0.77
CA CYS A 29 -1.59 -12.60 -0.52
C CYS A 29 -3.04 -12.33 -0.95
N TYR A 30 -3.99 -12.43 -0.02
CA TYR A 30 -5.39 -12.08 -0.28
C TYR A 30 -5.52 -10.60 -0.69
N ARG A 31 -4.81 -9.69 -0.02
CA ARG A 31 -4.80 -8.27 -0.39
C ARG A 31 -4.20 -8.00 -1.77
N LEU A 32 -3.20 -8.77 -2.20
CA LEU A 32 -2.65 -8.66 -3.55
C LEU A 32 -3.71 -9.00 -4.61
N ASP A 33 -4.51 -10.04 -4.38
CA ASP A 33 -5.60 -10.42 -5.29
C ASP A 33 -6.68 -9.31 -5.37
N GLU A 34 -7.07 -8.73 -4.22
CA GLU A 34 -8.01 -7.60 -4.17
C GLU A 34 -7.45 -6.37 -4.90
N MET A 35 -6.17 -6.07 -4.69
CA MET A 35 -5.50 -4.95 -5.35
C MET A 35 -5.48 -5.14 -6.87
N MET A 36 -5.13 -6.33 -7.36
CA MET A 36 -5.07 -6.62 -8.80
C MET A 36 -6.43 -6.51 -9.49
N ARG A 37 -7.50 -6.98 -8.83
CA ARG A 37 -8.87 -6.80 -9.33
C ARG A 37 -9.22 -5.32 -9.47
N ASN A 38 -8.91 -4.53 -8.43
CA ASN A 38 -9.14 -3.08 -8.47
C ASN A 38 -8.28 -2.36 -9.51
N LEU A 39 -7.04 -2.81 -9.71
CA LEU A 39 -6.15 -2.27 -10.75
C LEU A 39 -6.72 -2.51 -12.15
N ALA A 40 -7.23 -3.72 -12.42
CA ALA A 40 -7.84 -4.06 -13.70
C ALA A 40 -9.08 -3.19 -14.00
N ILE A 41 -9.88 -2.87 -12.97
CA ILE A 41 -11.06 -2.01 -13.11
C ILE A 41 -10.66 -0.55 -13.33
N LYS A 42 -9.75 -0.02 -12.50
CA LYS A 42 -9.42 1.41 -12.50
C LYS A 42 -8.44 1.81 -13.59
N GLN A 43 -7.54 0.90 -13.96
CA GLN A 43 -6.46 1.15 -14.92
C GLN A 43 -6.27 -0.06 -15.87
N PRO A 44 -7.29 -0.43 -16.66
CA PRO A 44 -7.21 -1.60 -17.56
C PRO A 44 -6.07 -1.49 -18.57
N LYS A 45 -5.70 -0.26 -18.96
CA LYS A 45 -4.56 -0.01 -19.86
C LYS A 45 -3.23 -0.49 -19.28
N LEU A 46 -3.02 -0.37 -17.98
CA LEU A 46 -1.79 -0.84 -17.34
C LEU A 46 -1.74 -2.36 -17.35
N VAL A 47 -2.81 -3.03 -16.89
CA VAL A 47 -2.86 -4.50 -16.83
C VAL A 47 -2.76 -5.16 -18.21
N ASN A 48 -3.35 -4.55 -19.24
CA ASN A 48 -3.40 -5.14 -20.58
C ASN A 48 -2.16 -4.85 -21.45
N ARG A 49 -1.38 -3.82 -21.14
CA ARG A 49 -0.25 -3.38 -22.00
C ARG A 49 1.11 -3.47 -21.33
N MET A 50 1.16 -3.52 -20.01
CA MET A 50 2.38 -3.46 -19.23
C MET A 50 2.34 -4.50 -18.12
N THR A 51 3.49 -5.10 -17.83
CA THR A 51 3.65 -5.85 -16.58
C THR A 51 3.69 -4.84 -15.43
N PRO A 52 2.76 -4.88 -14.46
CA PRO A 52 2.77 -3.90 -13.38
C PRO A 52 4.01 -4.09 -12.49
N ILE A 53 4.76 -3.01 -12.28
CA ILE A 53 5.88 -2.97 -11.34
C ILE A 53 5.34 -2.49 -10.01
N ILE A 54 5.59 -3.27 -8.96
CA ILE A 54 5.24 -2.93 -7.59
C ILE A 54 6.50 -2.55 -6.82
N LEU A 55 6.45 -1.38 -6.19
CA LEU A 55 7.41 -0.99 -5.17
C LEU A 55 6.97 -1.55 -3.81
N LEU A 56 7.79 -2.44 -3.24
CA LEU A 56 7.57 -2.97 -1.89
C LEU A 56 8.55 -2.33 -0.92
N GLU A 57 8.03 -1.74 0.15
CA GLU A 57 8.84 -1.37 1.31
C GLU A 57 9.34 -2.65 1.99
N ASN A 58 10.57 -2.66 2.51
CA ASN A 58 11.23 -3.89 2.97
C ASN A 58 10.68 -4.39 4.33
N ALA A 59 9.44 -4.90 4.38
CA ALA A 59 8.86 -5.51 5.57
C ALA A 59 8.90 -7.06 5.51
N ARG A 60 9.08 -7.68 6.68
CA ARG A 60 9.25 -9.14 6.85
C ARG A 60 8.20 -10.05 6.18
N PRO A 61 6.88 -9.73 6.17
CA PRO A 61 5.89 -10.62 5.55
C PRO A 61 6.00 -10.71 4.02
N TYR A 62 6.77 -9.81 3.38
CA TYR A 62 6.98 -9.81 1.93
C TYR A 62 8.08 -10.77 1.47
N ALA A 63 8.96 -11.17 2.38
CA ALA A 63 10.01 -12.16 2.11
C ALA A 63 9.53 -13.62 2.27
N ALA A 64 8.27 -13.82 2.71
CA ALA A 64 7.71 -15.15 2.84
C ALA A 64 7.57 -15.83 1.46
N ARG A 65 7.91 -17.12 1.38
CA ARG A 65 7.86 -17.89 0.12
C ARG A 65 6.50 -17.80 -0.57
N MET A 66 5.42 -17.87 0.21
CA MET A 66 4.05 -17.77 -0.30
C MET A 66 3.78 -16.42 -0.99
N THR A 67 4.24 -15.32 -0.40
CA THR A 67 4.13 -13.99 -0.99
C THR A 67 4.90 -13.89 -2.30
N VAL A 68 6.13 -14.42 -2.34
CA VAL A 68 6.95 -14.46 -3.56
C VAL A 68 6.26 -15.26 -4.67
N SER A 69 5.71 -16.45 -4.33
CA SER A 69 4.96 -17.26 -5.27
C SER A 69 3.72 -16.56 -5.81
N LYS A 70 2.97 -15.86 -4.95
CA LYS A 70 1.79 -15.08 -5.37
C LYS A 70 2.16 -13.93 -6.31
N LEU A 71 3.27 -13.23 -6.04
CA LEU A 71 3.75 -12.17 -6.93
C LEU A 71 4.13 -12.69 -8.32
N GLN A 72 4.75 -13.88 -8.39
CA GLN A 72 5.06 -14.54 -9.66
C GLN A 72 3.80 -14.99 -10.42
N GLU A 73 2.82 -15.57 -9.71
CA GLU A 73 1.52 -15.98 -10.27
C GLU A 73 0.81 -14.78 -10.91
N LEU A 74 0.80 -13.64 -10.23
CA LEU A 74 0.19 -12.40 -10.70
C LEU A 74 1.04 -11.65 -11.74
N LYS A 75 2.22 -12.17 -12.10
CA LYS A 75 3.19 -11.55 -13.01
C LYS A 75 3.53 -10.13 -12.59
N LEU A 76 3.74 -9.92 -11.30
CA LEU A 76 4.11 -8.65 -10.72
C LEU A 76 5.62 -8.55 -10.60
N GLU A 77 6.20 -7.56 -11.27
CA GLU A 77 7.62 -7.25 -11.09
C GLU A 77 7.81 -6.50 -9.78
N THR A 78 8.74 -6.94 -8.94
CA THR A 78 9.00 -6.30 -7.66
C THR A 78 10.25 -5.43 -7.72
N LEU A 79 10.10 -4.14 -7.44
CA LEU A 79 11.21 -3.26 -7.11
C LEU A 79 11.38 -3.24 -5.58
N ARG A 80 12.55 -3.68 -5.10
CA ARG A 80 12.87 -3.62 -3.67
C ARG A 80 13.55 -2.30 -3.35
N HIS A 81 13.04 -1.58 -2.36
CA HIS A 81 13.69 -0.38 -1.86
C HIS A 81 14.89 -0.75 -0.96
N PRO A 82 16.04 -0.03 -1.02
CA PRO A 82 17.11 -0.20 -0.06
C PRO A 82 16.60 0.04 1.37
N SER A 83 17.03 -0.80 2.31
CA SER A 83 16.54 -0.78 3.69
C SER A 83 16.82 0.56 4.39
N TYR A 84 15.89 1.00 5.25
CA TYR A 84 16.04 2.09 6.23
C TYR A 84 16.16 3.52 5.70
N LEU A 85 15.23 3.95 4.85
CA LEU A 85 14.95 5.38 4.68
C LEU A 85 13.44 5.65 4.79
N PRO A 86 12.88 5.68 6.02
CA PRO A 86 11.44 5.86 6.27
C PRO A 86 10.90 7.17 5.65
N ASP A 87 11.71 8.23 5.71
CA ASP A 87 11.37 9.57 5.20
C ASP A 87 11.43 9.66 3.67
N LEU A 88 11.99 8.65 3.00
CA LEU A 88 12.16 8.62 1.54
C LEU A 88 11.29 7.56 0.87
N THR A 89 10.52 6.76 1.62
CA THR A 89 9.54 5.93 0.94
C THR A 89 8.42 6.82 0.41
N HIS A 90 8.14 6.68 -0.88
CA HIS A 90 7.22 7.55 -1.61
C HIS A 90 5.82 7.58 -0.96
N THR A 91 5.41 6.48 -0.32
CA THR A 91 4.13 6.38 0.41
C THR A 91 4.17 7.12 1.74
N ASN A 92 5.25 7.04 2.53
CA ASN A 92 5.34 7.76 3.81
C ASN A 92 5.41 9.27 3.60
N TYR A 93 6.23 9.71 2.65
CA TYR A 93 6.41 11.14 2.38
C TYR A 93 5.17 11.77 1.73
N HIS A 94 4.63 11.22 0.64
CA HIS A 94 3.54 11.90 -0.07
C HIS A 94 2.15 11.56 0.44
N PHE A 95 1.92 10.31 0.85
CA PHE A 95 0.56 9.86 1.21
C PHE A 95 0.31 10.02 2.71
N PHE A 96 1.18 9.45 3.56
CA PHE A 96 0.98 9.47 5.00
C PHE A 96 1.25 10.83 5.64
N GLN A 97 2.20 11.63 5.13
CA GLN A 97 2.39 13.00 5.62
C GLN A 97 1.14 13.85 5.42
N ASN A 98 0.55 13.82 4.22
CA ASN A 98 -0.68 14.56 3.93
C ASN A 98 -1.87 14.06 4.75
N LEU A 99 -1.99 12.73 4.93
CA LEU A 99 -3.00 12.17 5.83
C LEU A 99 -2.81 12.65 7.27
N ASN A 100 -1.59 12.60 7.80
CA ASN A 100 -1.28 13.04 9.16
C ASN A 100 -1.61 14.52 9.35
N ASN A 101 -1.25 15.37 8.38
CA ASN A 101 -1.58 16.79 8.41
C ASN A 101 -3.10 17.01 8.45
N PHE A 102 -3.87 16.29 7.61
CA PHE A 102 -5.32 16.33 7.64
C PHE A 102 -5.92 15.88 8.98
N TYR A 103 -5.39 14.79 9.56
CA TYR A 103 -5.82 14.31 10.87
C TYR A 103 -5.51 15.32 11.99
N LEU A 104 -4.34 15.96 11.95
CA LEU A 104 -3.97 16.99 12.91
C LEU A 104 -4.86 18.22 12.79
N GLU A 105 -5.18 18.68 11.58
CA GLU A 105 -6.10 19.79 11.35
C GLU A 105 -7.49 19.50 11.92
N LYS A 106 -8.03 18.30 11.67
CA LYS A 106 -9.34 17.89 12.21
C LYS A 106 -9.39 17.80 13.72
N ASN A 107 -8.28 17.43 14.36
CA ASN A 107 -8.17 17.32 15.81
C ASN A 107 -7.73 18.64 16.47
N SER A 108 -7.42 19.68 15.69
CA SER A 108 -6.99 21.00 16.18
C SER A 108 -8.13 22.02 16.26
N ILE A 109 -9.40 21.59 16.25
CA ILE A 109 -10.50 22.51 16.60
C ILE A 109 -10.26 22.96 18.05
N PRO A 110 -10.09 24.27 18.32
CA PRO A 110 -9.94 24.75 19.69
C PRO A 110 -11.24 24.47 20.43
N HIS A 111 -11.18 23.63 21.46
CA HIS A 111 -12.15 23.72 22.54
C HIS A 111 -11.96 25.09 23.21
N GLY A 112 -12.83 26.03 22.87
CA GLY A 112 -12.92 27.28 23.61
C GLY A 112 -13.77 28.32 22.90
N VAL A 113 -15.03 28.44 23.31
CA VAL A 113 -15.51 29.70 23.90
C VAL A 113 -16.40 29.35 25.08
N SER A 114 -16.04 29.93 26.23
CA SER A 114 -16.68 29.85 27.54
C SER A 114 -18.13 30.33 27.57
#